data_AF-A0A2S0MNC7-F1
#
_entry.id   AF-A0A2S0MNC7-F1
#
_cell.length_a   1.000
_cell.length_b   1.000
_cell.length_c   1.000
_cell.angle_alpha   90.00
_cell.angle_beta   90.00
_cell.angle_gamma   90.00
#
_symmetry.space_group_name_H-M   'P 1'
#
loop_
_entity.id
_entity.type
_entity.pdbx_description
1 polymer ?
#
loop_
_entity_poly.entity_id
_entity_poly.type
_entity_poly.pdbx_seq_one_letter_code
_entity_poly.pdbx_strand_id
1 'polypeptide(L)' 'MSKVWWKSKTLWFNIVSAALAVLNELAPVLEHLAHGGYDEQTVASVRAIIALALIIGNSVLRLLTTESVTLRNH' A
#
# COMPACT_ATOMS: atom_id res chain seq x y z
N MET A 1 -30.66 -8.62 -2.90
CA MET A 1 -29.29 -9.17 -2.97
C MET A 1 -28.33 -8.18 -2.33
N SER A 2 -27.74 -8.53 -1.18
CA SER A 2 -26.74 -7.67 -0.54
C SER A 2 -25.55 -7.50 -1.51
N LYS A 3 -25.18 -6.26 -1.77
CA LYS A 3 -24.06 -5.93 -2.65
C LYS A 3 -22.81 -6.53 -2.01
N VAL A 4 -22.25 -7.54 -2.66
CA VAL A 4 -21.15 -8.33 -2.12
C VAL A 4 -19.91 -7.42 -1.98
N TRP A 5 -19.57 -7.06 -0.74
CA TRP A 5 -18.63 -5.98 -0.44
C TRP A 5 -17.20 -6.24 -0.97
N TRP A 6 -16.76 -7.50 -0.98
CA TRP A 6 -15.48 -7.91 -1.55
C TRP A 6 -15.41 -7.87 -3.08
N LYS A 7 -16.52 -7.57 -3.78
CA LYS A 7 -16.49 -7.27 -5.23
C LYS A 7 -16.28 -5.79 -5.54
N SER A 8 -16.31 -4.91 -4.53
CA SER A 8 -16.18 -3.46 -4.74
C SER A 8 -14.72 -3.06 -4.94
N LYS A 9 -14.36 -2.68 -6.18
CA LYS A 9 -13.02 -2.19 -6.52
C LYS A 9 -12.61 -0.97 -5.68
N THR A 10 -13.55 -0.06 -5.43
CA THR A 10 -13.32 1.14 -4.59
C THR A 10 -13.00 0.79 -3.14
N LEU A 11 -13.62 -0.27 -2.61
CA LEU A 11 -13.40 -0.68 -1.23
C LEU A 11 -12.02 -1.33 -1.09
N TRP A 12 -11.61 -2.16 -2.06
CA TRP A 12 -10.24 -2.67 -2.16
C TRP A 12 -9.21 -1.56 -2.35
N PHE A 13 -9.51 -0.56 -3.18
CA PHE A 13 -8.66 0.61 -3.35
C PHE A 13 -8.41 1.32 -2.00
N ASN A 14 -9.48 1.64 -1.27
CA ASN A 14 -9.36 2.30 0.04
C ASN A 14 -8.60 1.45 1.06
N ILE A 15 -8.84 0.13 1.12
CA ILE A 15 -8.11 -0.77 2.02
C ILE A 15 -6.62 -0.78 1.70
N VAL A 16 -6.26 -0.94 0.42
CA VAL A 16 -4.85 -0.99 0.01
C VAL A 16 -4.18 0.37 0.22
N SER A 17 -4.84 1.48 -0.12
CA SER A 17 -4.33 2.83 0.17
C SER A 17 -4.14 3.07 1.68
N ALA A 18 -5.06 2.62 2.52
CA ALA A 18 -4.91 2.72 3.98
C ALA A 18 -3.74 1.88 4.49
N ALA A 19 -3.58 0.64 3.98
CA ALA A 19 -2.45 -0.21 4.33
C ALA A 19 -1.11 0.41 3.91
N LEU A 20 -1.05 1.02 2.73
CA LEU A 20 0.13 1.74 2.25
C LEU A 20 0.48 2.95 3.12
N ALA A 21 -0.54 3.72 3.55
CA ALA A 21 -0.33 4.86 4.44
C ALA A 21 0.26 4.43 5.79
N VAL A 22 -0.28 3.34 6.38
CA VAL A 22 0.25 2.78 7.64
C VAL A 22 1.69 2.31 7.48
N LEU A 23 1.99 1.63 6.37
CA LEU A 23 3.36 1.19 6.06
C LEU A 23 4.34 2.35 5.89
N ASN A 24 3.88 3.47 5.32
CA ASN A 24 4.70 4.67 5.19
C ASN A 24 5.00 5.32 6.56
N GLU A 25 4.03 5.34 7.48
CA GLU A 25 4.22 5.83 8.85
C GLU A 25 5.13 4.94 9.71
N LEU A 26 5.31 3.67 9.34
CA LEU A 26 6.26 2.76 10.00
C LEU A 26 7.73 3.02 9.64
N ALA A 27 8.00 3.71 8.52
CA ALA A 27 9.36 4.03 8.10
C ALA A 27 10.15 4.87 9.13
N PRO A 28 9.64 5.97 9.68
CA PRO A 28 10.34 6.73 10.73
C PRO A 28 10.46 5.97 12.05
N VAL A 29 9.51 5.07 12.36
CA VAL A 29 9.59 4.21 13.56
C VAL A 29 10.77 3.25 13.48
N LEU A 30 11.03 2.69 12.30
CA LEU A 30 12.18 1.82 12.06
C LEU A 30 13.51 2.57 12.17
N GLU A 31 13.55 3.82 11.74
CA GLU A 31 14.73 4.68 11.87
C GLU A 31 15.03 4.98 13.35
N HIS A 32 13.99 5.21 14.15
CA HIS A 32 14.13 5.37 15.61
C HIS A 32 14.65 4.09 16.29
N LEU A 33 14.20 2.90 15.83
CA LEU A 33 14.66 1.62 16.35
C LEU A 33 16.13 1.34 16.00
N ALA A 34 16.60 1.70 14.80
CA ALA A 34 18.00 1.62 14.43
C ALA A 34 18.89 2.48 15.35
N HIS A 35 18.46 3.72 15.62
CA HIS A 35 19.17 4.59 16.57
C HIS A 35 19.07 4.12 18.03
N GLY A 36 18.10 3.27 18.36
CA GLY A 36 17.93 2.63 19.67
C GLY A 36 18.85 1.43 19.93
N GLY A 37 19.73 1.08 18.99
CA GLY A 37 20.70 -0.01 19.14
C GLY A 37 20.21 -1.38 18.64
N TYR A 38 19.10 -1.44 17.90
CA TYR A 38 18.72 -2.65 17.16
C TYR A 38 19.65 -2.89 15.98
N ASP A 39 19.86 -4.17 15.64
CA ASP A 39 20.70 -4.59 14.53
C ASP A 39 20.30 -3.91 13.20
N GLU A 40 21.21 -3.09 12.67
CA GLU A 40 21.00 -2.30 11.46
C GLU A 40 20.66 -3.17 10.25
N GLN A 41 21.19 -4.39 10.20
CA GLN A 41 20.94 -5.33 9.09
C GLN A 41 19.50 -5.83 9.10
N THR A 42 18.96 -6.12 10.29
CA THR A 42 17.55 -6.45 10.49
C THR A 42 16.65 -5.26 10.14
N VAL A 43 16.98 -4.04 10.61
CA VAL A 43 16.18 -2.84 10.30
C VAL A 43 16.17 -2.51 8.81
N ALA A 44 17.33 -2.62 8.14
CA ALA A 44 17.43 -2.43 6.70
C ALA A 44 16.59 -3.44 5.91
N SER A 45 16.57 -4.71 6.34
CA SER A 45 15.77 -5.76 5.72
C SER A 45 14.26 -5.49 5.86
N VAL A 46 13.80 -5.08 7.05
CA VAL A 46 12.39 -4.72 7.27
C VAL A 46 11.99 -3.51 6.43
N ARG A 47 12.83 -2.48 6.36
CA ARG A 47 12.60 -1.30 5.51
C ARG A 47 12.50 -1.67 4.03
N ALA A 48 13.36 -2.57 3.54
CA ALA A 48 13.29 -3.06 2.16
C ALA A 48 11.98 -3.81 1.87
N ILE A 49 11.49 -4.63 2.81
CA ILE A 49 10.20 -5.34 2.69
C ILE A 49 9.04 -4.34 2.63
N ILE A 50 9.05 -3.30 3.48
CA ILE A 50 8.03 -2.24 3.46
C ILE A 50 8.04 -1.49 2.14
N ALA A 51 9.21 -1.11 1.63
CA ALA A 51 9.34 -0.44 0.34
C ALA A 51 8.81 -1.32 -0.81
N LEU A 52 9.11 -2.62 -0.78
CA LEU A 52 8.61 -3.57 -1.77
C LEU A 52 7.07 -3.70 -1.70
N ALA A 53 6.52 -3.83 -0.49
CA ALA A 53 5.07 -3.86 -0.28
C ALA A 53 4.39 -2.59 -0.79
N LEU A 54 5.03 -1.42 -0.60
CA LEU A 54 4.55 -0.14 -1.11
C LEU A 54 4.48 -0.11 -2.64
N ILE A 55 5.53 -0.58 -3.32
CA ILE A 55 5.60 -0.65 -4.78
C ILE A 55 4.55 -1.62 -5.35
N ILE A 56 4.41 -2.79 -4.74
CA ILE A 56 3.43 -3.81 -5.17
C ILE A 56 2.02 -3.28 -4.96
N GLY A 57 1.70 -2.73 -3.78
CA GLY A 57 0.37 -2.19 -3.50
C GLY A 57 0.00 -1.04 -4.44
N ASN A 58 0.94 -0.13 -4.72
CA ASN A 58 0.73 0.92 -5.71
C ASN A 58 0.53 0.38 -7.13
N SER A 59 1.26 -0.67 -7.52
CA SER A 59 1.11 -1.31 -8.83
C SER A 59 -0.25 -1.99 -8.98
N VAL A 60 -0.71 -2.69 -7.94
CA VAL A 60 -2.05 -3.31 -7.88
C VAL A 60 -3.15 -2.25 -7.93
N LEU A 61 -3.02 -1.17 -7.14
CA LEU A 61 -3.94 -0.04 -7.19
C LEU A 61 -4.04 0.51 -8.60
N ARG A 62 -2.89 0.77 -9.23
CA ARG A 62 -2.84 1.29 -10.59
C ARG A 62 -3.54 0.34 -11.57
N LEU A 63 -3.27 -0.96 -11.53
CA LEU A 63 -3.93 -1.93 -12.39
C LEU A 63 -5.46 -1.97 -12.18
N LEU A 64 -5.92 -1.84 -10.94
CA LEU A 64 -7.35 -1.84 -10.61
C LEU A 64 -8.06 -0.53 -10.97
N THR A 65 -7.37 0.60 -10.94
CA THR A 65 -7.93 1.92 -11.25
C THR A 65 -7.71 2.38 -12.70
N THR A 66 -6.88 1.69 -13.49
CA THR A 66 -6.70 1.99 -14.92
C THR A 66 -7.86 1.42 -15.74
N GLU A 67 -9.11 1.70 -15.35
CA GLU A 67 -10.22 1.64 -16.30
C GLU A 67 -10.20 2.97 -17.07
N SER A 68 -10.04 2.88 -18.40
CA SER A 68 -10.17 4.04 -19.27
C SER A 68 -11.59 4.61 -19.13
N VAL A 69 -11.69 5.86 -18.66
CA VAL A 69 -12.94 6.61 -18.72
C VAL A 69 -13.29 6.74 -20.20
N THR A 70 -14.18 5.87 -20.67
CA THR A 70 -14.77 5.97 -21.99
C THR A 70 -15.79 7.08 -21.89
N LEU A 71 -15.36 8.30 -22.25
CA LEU A 71 -16.27 9.41 -22.51
C LEU A 71 -17.14 9.01 -23.70
N ARG A 72 -18.26 8.35 -23.44
CA ARG A 72 -19.30 8.11 -24.43
C ARG A 72 -19.97 9.46 -24.66
N ASN A 73 -19.41 10.24 -25.58
CA ASN A 73 -20.07 11.42 -26.14
C ASN A 73 -21.41 10.95 -26.70
N HIS A 74 -22.49 11.35 -26.05
CA HIS A 74 -23.86 11.27 -26.52
C HIS A 74 -24.28 12.63 -27.04
#